data_AF-A0A1T5F5L2-F1
#
_entry.id   AF-A0A1T5F5L2-F1
#
_cell.length_a   1.000
_cell.length_b   1.000
_cell.length_c   1.000
_cell.angle_alpha   90.00
_cell.angle_beta   90.00
_cell.angle_gamma   90.00
#
_symmetry.space_group_name_H-M   'P 1'
#
loop_
_entity.id
_entity.type
_entity.pdbx_description
1 polymer ?
#
loop_
_entity_poly.entity_id
_entity_poly.type
_entity_poly.pdbx_seq_one_letter_code
_entity_poly.pdbx_strand_id
1 'polypeptide(L)'
;MDVFAEFVKKDGVEYRQKTLLKFGESSQLIGSIVLMNPGSAKPTNKLINNDFVADFYESTHQYKLENPSEWHRFSVDQTMLRIERIFNGWYLGLEKQLDGVIQLFNCYYFRDPNLENAIKNFRNSDNCSQFVFNEINFFSEKPVYFGWGNEGKNGAFKCVAERIFANYDKSLTPIYNDNFDDNCFYHPSYINRSYKRNLASQDILTKFHNIVFKI
;
A
#
# COMPACT_ATOMS: atom_id res chain seq x y z
N MET A 1 5.67 -6.55 13.63
CA MET A 1 5.85 -6.02 12.26
C MET A 1 7.05 -5.09 12.24
N ASP A 2 7.97 -5.31 11.31
CA ASP A 2 9.02 -4.35 10.96
C ASP A 2 8.62 -3.54 9.74
N VAL A 3 8.97 -2.25 9.72
CA VAL A 3 8.58 -1.32 8.66
C VAL A 3 9.81 -0.70 8.05
N PHE A 4 9.96 -0.89 6.75
CA PHE A 4 11.00 -0.28 5.93
C PHE A 4 10.33 0.57 4.86
N ALA A 5 10.85 1.76 4.58
CA ALA A 5 10.35 2.55 3.47
C ALA A 5 11.46 3.30 2.75
N GLU A 6 11.33 3.35 1.43
CA GLU A 6 12.12 4.21 0.56
C GLU A 6 11.71 5.66 0.81
N PHE A 7 12.65 6.45 1.32
CA PHE A 7 12.42 7.82 1.75
C PHE A 7 13.52 8.74 1.26
N VAL A 8 13.11 9.79 0.55
CA VAL A 8 14.01 10.75 -0.07
C VAL A 8 13.61 12.16 0.37
N LYS A 9 14.60 12.99 0.65
CA LYS A 9 14.40 14.43 0.90
C LYS A 9 15.03 15.22 -0.24
N LYS A 10 14.20 15.94 -1.00
CA LYS A 10 14.63 16.77 -2.14
C LYS A 10 14.02 18.15 -2.02
N ASP A 11 14.85 19.19 -2.11
CA ASP A 11 14.42 20.61 -2.05
C ASP A 11 13.53 20.95 -0.83
N GLY A 12 13.83 20.34 0.32
CA GLY A 12 13.06 20.51 1.56
C GLY A 12 11.77 19.69 1.64
N VAL A 13 11.40 18.98 0.57
CA VAL A 13 10.24 18.11 0.50
C VAL A 13 10.61 16.67 0.85
N GLU A 14 9.75 16.00 1.61
CA GLU A 14 9.89 14.61 2.01
C GLU A 14 8.99 13.70 1.16
N TYR A 15 9.58 12.67 0.57
CA TYR A 15 8.88 11.67 -0.24
C TYR A 15 9.01 10.30 0.41
N ARG A 16 7.90 9.57 0.51
CA ARG A 16 7.89 8.16 0.92
C ARG A 16 7.24 7.34 -0.19
N GLN A 17 8.06 6.59 -0.92
CA GLN A 17 7.65 5.99 -2.18
C GLN A 17 7.05 4.61 -1.94
N LYS A 18 7.90 3.67 -1.51
CA LYS A 18 7.58 2.27 -1.28
C LYS A 18 7.73 1.95 0.20
N THR A 19 6.86 1.10 0.74
CA THR A 19 6.93 0.64 2.12
C THR A 19 6.79 -0.87 2.18
N LEU A 20 7.68 -1.54 2.91
CA LEU A 20 7.61 -2.96 3.22
C LEU A 20 7.16 -3.13 4.68
N LEU A 21 6.11 -3.91 4.88
CA LEU A 21 5.63 -4.36 6.18
C LEU A 21 6.03 -5.82 6.34
N LYS A 22 7.09 -6.10 7.11
CA LYS A 22 7.57 -7.47 7.36
C LYS A 22 6.94 -8.05 8.61
N PHE A 23 6.42 -9.27 8.49
CA PHE A 23 5.84 -10.07 9.55
C PHE A 23 6.60 -11.40 9.64
N GLY A 24 6.83 -11.88 10.87
CA GLY A 24 7.57 -13.13 11.08
C GLY A 24 8.96 -13.12 10.45
N GLU A 25 9.43 -14.31 10.09
CA GLU A 25 10.78 -14.54 9.56
C GLU A 25 10.81 -14.56 8.03
N SER A 26 9.73 -15.01 7.39
CA SER A 26 9.64 -15.14 5.93
C SER A 26 9.83 -13.79 5.19
N SER A 27 10.49 -13.86 4.05
CA SER A 27 10.63 -12.77 3.07
C SER A 27 9.64 -12.88 1.91
N GLN A 28 8.78 -13.91 1.88
CA GLN A 28 7.82 -14.12 0.79
C GLN A 28 6.79 -12.98 0.73
N LEU A 29 6.50 -12.49 -0.48
CA LEU A 29 5.43 -11.53 -0.70
C LEU A 29 4.05 -12.17 -0.44
N ILE A 30 3.32 -11.60 0.52
CA ILE A 30 1.94 -11.95 0.85
C ILE A 30 1.00 -11.28 -0.17
N GLY A 31 1.21 -9.99 -0.40
CA GLY A 31 0.42 -9.17 -1.31
C GLY A 31 0.74 -7.70 -1.17
N SER A 32 0.01 -6.87 -1.90
CA SER A 32 0.22 -5.43 -1.92
C SER A 32 -1.02 -4.65 -1.53
N ILE A 33 -0.83 -3.43 -1.09
CA ILE A 33 -1.90 -2.45 -0.89
C ILE A 33 -1.50 -1.12 -1.52
N VAL A 34 -2.45 -0.48 -2.20
CA VAL A 34 -2.25 0.86 -2.73
C VAL A 34 -3.20 1.84 -2.04
N LEU A 35 -2.65 2.89 -1.45
CA LEU A 35 -3.37 3.98 -0.82
C LEU A 35 -3.17 5.29 -1.61
N MET A 36 -3.70 6.41 -1.11
CA MET A 36 -3.61 7.70 -1.80
C MET A 36 -2.28 8.39 -1.58
N ASN A 37 -1.95 8.62 -0.32
CA ASN A 37 -0.77 9.36 0.09
C ASN A 37 -0.15 8.72 1.35
N PRO A 38 1.17 8.84 1.50
CA PRO A 38 1.85 8.51 2.73
C PRO A 38 1.30 9.30 3.92
N GLY A 39 1.10 8.61 5.04
CA GLY A 39 0.86 9.26 6.33
C GLY A 39 2.09 9.98 6.89
N SER A 40 1.95 10.56 8.09
CA SER A 40 2.96 11.38 8.76
C SER A 40 4.06 10.62 9.52
N ALA A 41 4.18 9.30 9.37
CA ALA A 41 5.26 8.57 10.05
C ALA A 41 6.63 8.92 9.43
N LYS A 42 7.61 9.26 10.29
CA LYS A 42 8.98 9.68 9.93
C LYS A 42 9.96 8.50 10.04
N PRO A 43 11.10 8.55 9.33
CA PRO A 43 12.16 7.57 9.53
C PRO A 43 12.65 7.62 10.98
N THR A 44 13.04 6.46 11.51
CA THR A 44 13.66 6.32 12.82
C THR A 44 15.18 6.37 12.67
N ASN A 45 15.90 6.74 13.73
CA ASN A 45 17.36 6.73 13.74
C ASN A 45 17.96 5.31 13.85
N LYS A 46 17.15 4.26 13.64
CA LYS A 46 17.62 2.88 13.74
C LYS A 46 18.31 2.49 12.44
N LEU A 47 19.50 1.88 12.58
CA LEU A 47 20.18 1.24 11.47
C LEU A 47 19.28 0.17 10.85
N ILE A 48 19.35 0.07 9.53
CA ILE A 48 18.70 -0.98 8.76
C ILE A 48 19.76 -1.97 8.37
N ASN A 49 19.39 -3.24 8.41
CA ASN A 49 20.05 -4.22 7.58
C ASN A 49 19.54 -4.06 6.13
N ASN A 50 20.29 -3.31 5.31
CA ASN A 50 19.92 -3.07 3.90
C ASN A 50 19.87 -4.38 3.09
N ASP A 51 20.53 -5.44 3.55
CA ASP A 51 20.57 -6.74 2.88
C ASP A 51 19.16 -7.32 2.73
N PHE A 52 18.30 -7.23 3.76
CA PHE A 52 16.92 -7.73 3.66
C PHE A 52 16.14 -7.06 2.52
N VAL A 53 16.24 -5.74 2.39
CA VAL A 53 15.46 -5.00 1.38
C VAL A 53 16.01 -5.33 -0.02
N ALA A 54 17.33 -5.35 -0.18
CA ALA A 54 17.97 -5.72 -1.44
C ALA A 54 17.59 -7.16 -1.85
N ASP A 55 17.76 -8.12 -0.95
CA ASP A 55 17.43 -9.52 -1.16
C ASP A 55 15.96 -9.70 -1.51
N PHE A 56 15.05 -9.01 -0.80
CA PHE A 56 13.62 -9.08 -1.07
C PHE A 56 13.28 -8.63 -2.50
N TYR A 57 13.85 -7.51 -2.96
CA TYR A 57 13.59 -7.01 -4.31
C TYR A 57 14.21 -7.90 -5.39
N GLU A 58 15.42 -8.41 -5.16
CA GLU A 58 16.07 -9.31 -6.10
C GLU A 58 15.31 -10.65 -6.19
N SER A 59 14.94 -11.26 -5.06
CA SER A 59 14.27 -12.56 -5.05
C SER A 59 12.81 -12.50 -5.51
N THR A 60 12.09 -11.42 -5.18
CA THR A 60 10.64 -11.30 -5.43
C THR A 60 10.36 -10.68 -6.78
N HIS A 61 11.15 -9.67 -7.17
CA HIS A 61 10.88 -8.84 -8.34
C HIS A 61 11.92 -8.99 -9.44
N GLN A 62 12.97 -9.80 -9.23
CA GLN A 62 14.14 -9.87 -10.13
C GLN A 62 14.73 -8.49 -10.40
N TYR A 63 14.68 -7.63 -9.37
CA TYR A 63 15.04 -6.23 -9.46
C TYR A 63 16.16 -5.91 -8.48
N LYS A 64 17.29 -5.43 -9.00
CA LYS A 64 18.40 -4.97 -8.18
C LYS A 64 18.18 -3.51 -7.78
N LEU A 65 18.08 -3.25 -6.48
CA LEU A 65 17.94 -1.88 -5.97
C LEU A 65 19.18 -1.05 -6.29
N GLU A 66 18.98 0.11 -6.90
CA GLU A 66 20.05 1.04 -7.25
C GLU A 66 20.53 1.84 -6.02
N ASN A 67 19.60 2.28 -5.16
CA ASN A 67 19.89 3.09 -3.99
C ASN A 67 19.40 2.47 -2.67
N PRO A 68 19.97 1.34 -2.20
CA PRO A 68 19.58 0.73 -0.92
C PRO A 68 19.71 1.68 0.29
N SER A 69 20.56 2.70 0.20
CA SER A 69 20.74 3.73 1.25
C SER A 69 19.54 4.66 1.43
N GLU A 70 18.62 4.73 0.46
CA GLU A 70 17.38 5.53 0.57
C GLU A 70 16.28 4.78 1.31
N TRP A 71 16.51 3.53 1.71
CA TRP A 71 15.61 2.81 2.58
C TRP A 71 15.89 3.21 4.03
N HIS A 72 14.80 3.40 4.79
CA HIS A 72 14.81 3.78 6.20
C HIS A 72 13.86 2.90 7.02
N ARG A 73 14.19 2.62 8.30
CA ARG A 73 13.25 1.95 9.21
C ARG A 73 12.25 2.98 9.75
N PHE A 74 10.97 2.65 9.75
CA PHE A 74 9.90 3.53 10.25
C PHE A 74 9.26 2.97 11.51
N SER A 75 8.68 3.85 12.32
CA SER A 75 7.75 3.44 13.36
C SER A 75 6.43 2.99 12.74
N VAL A 76 5.85 1.93 13.29
CA VAL A 76 4.50 1.49 12.93
C VAL A 76 3.48 2.60 13.22
N ASP A 77 2.62 2.91 12.26
CA ASP A 77 1.50 3.84 12.42
C ASP A 77 0.13 3.15 12.43
N GLN A 78 -0.92 3.91 12.76
CA GLN A 78 -2.29 3.39 12.85
C GLN A 78 -2.84 2.86 11.53
N THR A 79 -2.40 3.40 10.39
CA THR A 79 -2.82 2.90 9.08
C THR A 79 -2.17 1.54 8.82
N MET A 80 -0.88 1.38 9.14
CA MET A 80 -0.18 0.09 9.01
C MET A 80 -0.79 -1.01 9.90
N LEU A 81 -1.18 -0.68 11.13
CA LEU A 81 -1.93 -1.62 11.99
C LEU A 81 -3.28 -2.02 11.40
N ARG A 82 -3.96 -1.10 10.70
CA ARG A 82 -5.22 -1.41 10.01
C ARG A 82 -5.00 -2.27 8.77
N ILE A 83 -3.88 -2.09 8.08
CA ILE A 83 -3.47 -2.95 6.94
C ILE A 83 -3.23 -4.37 7.45
N GLU A 84 -2.46 -4.54 8.52
CA GLU A 84 -2.27 -5.84 9.17
C GLU A 84 -3.62 -6.52 9.46
N ARG A 85 -4.57 -5.79 10.06
CA ARG A 85 -5.92 -6.32 10.35
C ARG A 85 -6.75 -6.70 9.13
N ILE A 86 -6.53 -6.07 7.97
CA ILE A 86 -7.18 -6.44 6.71
C ILE A 86 -6.60 -7.76 6.22
N PHE A 87 -5.27 -7.87 6.16
CA PHE A 87 -4.59 -9.04 5.62
C PHE A 87 -4.70 -10.27 6.53
N ASN A 88 -4.72 -10.06 7.84
CA ASN A 88 -4.71 -11.16 8.81
C ASN A 88 -6.12 -11.68 9.16
N GLY A 89 -7.20 -11.05 8.68
CA GLY A 89 -8.58 -11.48 8.95
C GLY A 89 -9.19 -11.00 10.27
N TRP A 90 -8.52 -10.12 11.02
CA TRP A 90 -8.97 -9.66 12.35
C TRP A 90 -10.38 -9.06 12.34
N TYR A 91 -10.72 -8.26 11.32
CA TYR A 91 -12.06 -7.64 11.22
C TYR A 91 -13.20 -8.64 11.08
N LEU A 92 -12.89 -9.89 10.70
CA LEU A 92 -13.86 -10.97 10.49
C LEU A 92 -13.90 -11.97 11.66
N GLY A 93 -13.02 -11.80 12.66
CA GLY A 93 -12.80 -12.83 13.68
C GLY A 93 -12.12 -14.09 13.13
N LEU A 94 -11.43 -13.99 11.99
CA LEU A 94 -10.72 -15.07 11.31
C LEU A 94 -9.20 -14.88 11.40
N GLU A 95 -8.73 -14.31 12.50
CA GLU A 95 -7.34 -13.88 12.65
C GLU A 95 -6.35 -15.05 12.44
N LYS A 96 -5.37 -14.84 11.56
CA LYS A 96 -4.24 -15.73 11.32
C LYS A 96 -2.93 -14.97 11.43
N GLN A 97 -1.90 -15.64 11.93
CA GLN A 97 -0.56 -15.03 12.00
C GLN A 97 -0.01 -14.80 10.59
N LEU A 98 0.45 -13.58 10.30
CA LEU A 98 1.16 -13.25 9.07
C LEU A 98 2.63 -13.64 9.20
N ASP A 99 3.19 -14.21 8.15
CA ASP A 99 4.62 -14.52 8.00
C ASP A 99 5.04 -14.26 6.55
N GLY A 100 5.77 -13.16 6.32
CA GLY A 100 6.08 -12.64 5.00
C GLY A 100 6.04 -11.11 4.93
N VAL A 101 5.94 -10.57 3.71
CA VAL A 101 6.00 -9.14 3.44
C VAL A 101 4.71 -8.66 2.79
N ILE A 102 4.18 -7.53 3.26
CA ILE A 102 3.16 -6.76 2.54
C ILE A 102 3.80 -5.50 1.97
N GLN A 103 3.59 -5.23 0.69
CA GLN A 103 4.03 -3.99 0.06
C GLN A 103 2.94 -2.93 0.14
N LEU A 104 3.29 -1.75 0.64
CA LEU A 104 2.42 -0.58 0.69
C LEU A 104 2.94 0.48 -0.28
N PHE A 105 2.09 0.83 -1.24
CA PHE A 105 2.29 1.88 -2.22
C PHE A 105 1.28 3.00 -2.05
N ASN A 106 1.56 4.16 -2.66
CA ASN A 106 0.66 5.31 -2.66
C ASN A 106 0.56 5.86 -4.08
N CYS A 107 -0.62 6.32 -4.51
CA CYS A 107 -0.77 6.99 -5.80
C CYS A 107 0.16 8.20 -5.94
N TYR A 108 0.43 8.91 -4.84
CA TYR A 108 1.34 10.04 -4.80
C TYR A 108 2.31 9.94 -3.62
N TYR A 109 3.62 10.16 -3.86
CA TYR A 109 4.68 9.90 -2.87
C TYR A 109 4.94 11.05 -1.91
N PHE A 110 4.31 12.21 -2.10
CA PHE A 110 4.47 13.37 -1.22
C PHE A 110 3.96 13.05 0.19
N ARG A 111 4.85 13.22 1.18
CA ARG A 111 4.54 12.89 2.56
C ARG A 111 3.86 14.07 3.26
N ASP A 112 2.54 14.11 3.21
CA ASP A 112 1.72 15.05 3.98
C ASP A 112 0.58 14.34 4.68
N PRO A 113 0.45 14.44 6.02
CA PRO A 113 -0.74 13.96 6.71
C PRO A 113 -2.00 14.71 6.32
N ASN A 114 -1.88 15.96 5.87
CA ASN A 114 -3.01 16.76 5.42
C ASN A 114 -3.24 16.48 3.93
N LEU A 115 -4.37 15.81 3.66
CA LEU A 115 -4.80 15.47 2.32
C LEU A 115 -5.01 16.69 1.41
N GLU A 116 -5.53 17.81 1.93
CA GLU A 116 -5.72 19.03 1.14
C GLU A 116 -4.38 19.61 0.66
N ASN A 117 -3.37 19.60 1.54
CA ASN A 117 -2.02 20.01 1.17
C ASN A 117 -1.42 19.05 0.12
N ALA A 118 -1.60 17.74 0.30
CA ALA A 118 -1.15 16.75 -0.68
C ALA A 118 -1.79 16.99 -2.07
N ILE A 119 -3.10 17.27 -2.11
CA ILE A 119 -3.84 17.58 -3.33
C ILE A 119 -3.34 18.88 -3.96
N LYS A 120 -3.12 19.93 -3.16
CA LYS A 120 -2.61 21.21 -3.64
C LYS A 120 -1.22 21.03 -4.28
N ASN A 121 -0.33 20.29 -3.62
CA ASN A 121 1.00 20.00 -4.15
C ASN A 121 0.95 19.13 -5.41
N PHE A 122 0.05 18.15 -5.46
CA PHE A 122 -0.17 17.32 -6.65
C PHE A 122 -0.65 18.15 -7.86
N ARG A 123 -1.55 19.12 -7.64
CA ARG A 123 -2.07 19.98 -8.71
C ARG A 123 -1.06 21.02 -9.20
N ASN A 124 -0.18 21.50 -8.32
CA ASN A 124 0.80 22.54 -8.62
C ASN A 124 2.11 22.02 -9.24
N SER A 125 2.31 20.70 -9.26
CA SER A 125 3.45 20.10 -9.94
C SER A 125 3.17 19.97 -11.44
N ASP A 126 3.93 20.69 -12.27
CA ASP A 126 3.82 20.80 -13.75
C ASP A 126 4.08 19.48 -14.53
N ASN A 127 3.39 18.39 -14.20
CA ASN A 127 3.60 16.98 -14.59
C ASN A 127 4.51 16.19 -13.63
N CYS A 128 3.90 15.83 -12.50
CA CYS A 128 4.43 15.00 -11.42
C CYS A 128 4.71 13.53 -11.76
N SER A 129 5.17 13.19 -12.97
CA SER A 129 5.35 11.80 -13.39
C SER A 129 6.33 11.01 -12.50
N GLN A 130 7.34 11.68 -11.92
CA GLN A 130 8.36 11.04 -11.07
C GLN A 130 7.91 10.74 -9.63
N PHE A 131 6.81 11.33 -9.16
CA PHE A 131 6.32 11.16 -7.78
C PHE A 131 4.95 10.50 -7.69
N VAL A 132 4.51 9.94 -8.81
CA VAL A 132 3.26 9.21 -8.95
C VAL A 132 3.60 7.74 -9.17
N PHE A 133 2.87 6.84 -8.52
CA PHE A 133 3.12 5.41 -8.67
C PHE A 133 2.89 4.94 -10.12
N ASN A 134 3.89 4.24 -10.65
CA ASN A 134 3.85 3.63 -11.98
C ASN A 134 4.52 2.23 -12.00
N GLU A 135 4.73 1.62 -10.83
CA GLU A 135 5.57 0.42 -10.68
C GLU A 135 4.71 -0.83 -10.45
N ILE A 136 3.70 -1.01 -11.31
CA ILE A 136 2.69 -2.08 -11.22
C ILE A 136 3.31 -3.48 -11.27
N ASN A 137 4.46 -3.61 -11.94
CA ASN A 137 5.22 -4.87 -12.00
C ASN A 137 5.63 -5.37 -10.60
N PHE A 138 5.76 -4.49 -9.60
CA PHE A 138 6.04 -4.89 -8.22
C PHE A 138 4.88 -5.52 -7.48
N PHE A 139 3.72 -5.72 -8.12
CA PHE A 139 2.65 -6.54 -7.54
C PHE A 139 2.95 -8.05 -7.64
N SER A 140 3.83 -8.46 -8.56
CA SER A 140 4.44 -9.80 -8.66
C SER A 140 3.47 -10.97 -8.49
N GLU A 141 2.37 -10.93 -9.24
CA GLU A 141 1.34 -11.97 -9.28
C GLU A 141 0.69 -12.28 -7.91
N LYS A 142 0.67 -11.29 -7.00
CA LYS A 142 0.05 -11.39 -5.68
C LYS A 142 -1.19 -10.52 -5.57
N PRO A 143 -2.13 -10.87 -4.67
CA PRO A 143 -3.33 -10.08 -4.48
C PRO A 143 -3.00 -8.66 -4.04
N VAL A 144 -3.67 -7.70 -4.67
CA VAL A 144 -3.61 -6.28 -4.33
C VAL A 144 -4.92 -5.83 -3.69
N TYR A 145 -4.82 -5.11 -2.57
CA TYR A 145 -5.93 -4.35 -1.97
C TYR A 145 -5.85 -2.88 -2.39
N PHE A 146 -6.84 -2.36 -3.08
CA PHE A 146 -6.98 -0.94 -3.42
C PHE A 146 -7.81 -0.23 -2.34
N GLY A 147 -7.12 0.54 -1.48
CA GLY A 147 -7.70 1.23 -0.32
C GLY A 147 -7.86 2.74 -0.54
N TRP A 148 -8.28 3.15 -1.73
CA TRP A 148 -8.22 4.54 -2.20
C TRP A 148 -9.23 5.50 -1.58
N GLY A 149 -10.34 4.97 -1.07
CA GLY A 149 -11.47 5.75 -0.59
C GLY A 149 -12.06 6.65 -1.69
N ASN A 150 -12.79 7.68 -1.27
CA ASN A 150 -13.45 8.58 -2.20
C ASN A 150 -12.46 9.42 -3.02
N GLU A 151 -11.25 9.68 -2.50
CA GLU A 151 -10.27 10.53 -3.16
C GLU A 151 -9.64 9.90 -4.40
N GLY A 152 -9.43 8.59 -4.39
CA GLY A 152 -9.01 7.89 -5.60
C GLY A 152 -10.18 7.48 -6.46
N LYS A 153 -11.40 7.40 -5.93
CA LYS A 153 -12.58 7.07 -6.75
C LYS A 153 -13.11 8.27 -7.54
N ASN A 154 -13.21 9.43 -6.88
CA ASN A 154 -13.89 10.63 -7.38
C ASN A 154 -13.08 11.92 -7.17
N GLY A 155 -11.91 11.83 -6.54
CA GLY A 155 -11.11 12.99 -6.14
C GLY A 155 -9.90 13.24 -7.04
N ALA A 156 -8.92 13.95 -6.50
CA ALA A 156 -7.76 14.44 -7.24
C ALA A 156 -6.84 13.31 -7.76
N PHE A 157 -6.89 12.14 -7.14
CA PHE A 157 -6.03 11.00 -7.49
C PHE A 157 -6.70 10.00 -8.45
N LYS A 158 -7.92 10.29 -8.93
CA LYS A 158 -8.70 9.36 -9.78
C LYS A 158 -7.93 8.89 -11.00
N CYS A 159 -7.31 9.80 -11.74
CA CYS A 159 -6.58 9.46 -12.96
C CYS A 159 -5.43 8.45 -12.70
N VAL A 160 -4.75 8.57 -11.57
CA VAL A 160 -3.67 7.65 -11.17
C VAL A 160 -4.27 6.31 -10.74
N ALA A 161 -5.31 6.35 -9.91
CA ALA A 161 -5.99 5.15 -9.42
C ALA A 161 -6.57 4.33 -10.58
N GLU A 162 -7.25 4.96 -11.54
CA GLU A 162 -7.78 4.32 -12.75
C GLU A 162 -6.66 3.69 -13.58
N ARG A 163 -5.55 4.40 -13.78
CA ARG A 163 -4.40 3.84 -14.50
C ARG A 163 -3.84 2.60 -13.82
N ILE A 164 -3.67 2.63 -12.49
CA ILE A 164 -3.19 1.46 -11.72
C ILE A 164 -4.18 0.31 -11.86
N PHE A 165 -5.48 0.58 -11.70
CA PHE A 165 -6.54 -0.42 -11.78
C PHE A 165 -6.65 -1.06 -13.17
N ALA A 166 -6.53 -0.26 -14.23
CA ALA A 166 -6.63 -0.71 -15.60
C ALA A 166 -5.51 -1.68 -15.99
N ASN A 167 -4.30 -1.47 -15.43
CA ASN A 167 -3.11 -2.26 -15.73
C ASN A 167 -2.88 -3.42 -14.74
N TYR A 168 -3.71 -3.55 -13.70
CA TYR A 168 -3.67 -4.69 -12.79
C TYR A 168 -4.48 -5.88 -13.34
N ASP A 169 -3.91 -7.08 -13.25
CA ASP A 169 -4.63 -8.33 -13.50
C ASP A 169 -5.60 -8.63 -12.35
N LYS A 170 -6.88 -8.33 -12.60
CA LYS A 170 -7.96 -8.47 -11.62
C LYS A 170 -8.26 -9.92 -11.27
N SER A 171 -7.82 -10.89 -12.09
CA SER A 171 -7.99 -12.32 -11.79
C SER A 171 -7.23 -12.75 -10.53
N LEU A 172 -6.18 -12.01 -10.16
CA LEU A 172 -5.40 -12.22 -8.93
C LEU A 172 -6.11 -11.72 -7.67
N THR A 173 -7.08 -10.80 -7.81
CA THR A 173 -7.96 -10.36 -6.71
C THR A 173 -9.41 -10.24 -7.19
N PRO A 174 -10.16 -11.36 -7.32
CA PRO A 174 -11.54 -11.38 -7.82
C PRO A 174 -12.56 -10.87 -6.77
N ILE A 175 -12.26 -9.73 -6.16
CA ILE A 175 -13.17 -8.95 -5.30
C ILE A 175 -13.61 -7.65 -5.98
N TYR A 176 -13.00 -7.33 -7.12
CA TYR A 176 -13.23 -6.09 -7.85
C TYR A 176 -14.05 -6.35 -9.12
N ASN A 177 -14.95 -5.43 -9.42
CA ASN A 177 -15.63 -5.34 -10.71
C ASN A 177 -14.67 -4.78 -11.76
N ASP A 178 -14.83 -5.18 -13.03
CA ASP A 178 -13.98 -4.69 -14.13
C ASP A 178 -14.09 -3.18 -14.32
N ASN A 179 -15.30 -2.64 -14.18
CA ASN A 179 -15.54 -1.22 -14.22
C ASN A 179 -15.11 -0.56 -12.90
N PHE A 180 -14.17 0.38 -12.99
CA PHE A 180 -13.60 1.10 -11.86
C PHE A 180 -14.66 1.73 -10.95
N ASP A 181 -15.66 2.40 -11.54
CA ASP A 181 -16.67 3.15 -10.79
C ASP A 181 -17.66 2.25 -10.02
N ASP A 182 -17.73 0.96 -10.36
CA ASP A 182 -18.57 -0.03 -9.66
C ASP A 182 -17.90 -0.55 -8.36
N ASN A 183 -16.67 -0.13 -8.08
CA ASN A 183 -15.91 -0.54 -6.91
C ASN A 183 -15.97 0.51 -5.79
N CYS A 184 -15.91 0.07 -4.52
CA CYS A 184 -15.96 0.97 -3.36
C CYS A 184 -14.57 1.41 -2.85
N PHE A 185 -13.51 0.65 -3.14
CA PHE A 185 -12.11 0.91 -2.74
C PHE A 185 -11.95 1.38 -1.29
N TYR A 186 -12.53 0.67 -0.33
CA TYR A 186 -12.60 1.14 1.05
C TYR A 186 -11.22 1.39 1.67
N HIS A 187 -10.98 2.62 2.12
CA HIS A 187 -9.74 2.95 2.83
C HIS A 187 -9.67 2.22 4.19
N PRO A 188 -8.48 1.76 4.66
CA PRO A 188 -8.35 1.03 5.94
C PRO A 188 -8.95 1.75 7.16
N SER A 189 -8.84 3.08 7.21
CA SER A 189 -9.48 3.91 8.25
C SER A 189 -11.01 3.87 8.21
N TYR A 190 -11.62 3.75 7.04
CA TYR A 190 -13.07 3.60 6.90
C TYR A 190 -13.49 2.21 7.40
N ILE A 191 -12.81 1.15 6.94
CA ILE A 191 -13.02 -0.23 7.40
C ILE A 191 -13.00 -0.30 8.93
N ASN A 192 -11.96 0.25 9.57
CA ASN A 192 -11.83 0.23 11.03
C ASN A 192 -13.05 0.84 11.77
N ARG A 193 -13.75 1.80 11.17
CA ARG A 193 -14.94 2.44 11.75
C ARG A 193 -16.24 1.74 11.39
N SER A 194 -16.32 1.10 10.22
CA SER A 194 -17.57 0.63 9.62
C SER A 194 -17.73 -0.89 9.59
N TYR A 195 -16.67 -1.67 9.81
CA TYR A 195 -16.64 -3.12 9.55
C TYR A 195 -17.77 -3.90 10.24
N LYS A 196 -18.27 -3.46 11.40
CA LYS A 196 -19.38 -4.14 12.10
C LYS A 196 -20.76 -3.91 11.47
N ARG A 197 -20.91 -2.87 10.65
CA ARG A 197 -22.22 -2.38 10.17
C ARG A 197 -22.31 -2.31 8.64
N ASN A 198 -21.20 -2.44 7.93
CA ASN A 198 -21.16 -2.40 6.48
C ASN A 198 -20.93 -3.81 5.92
N LEU A 199 -22.02 -4.47 5.52
CA LEU A 199 -22.01 -5.83 4.96
C LEU A 199 -21.19 -5.94 3.67
N ALA A 200 -21.22 -4.91 2.81
CA ALA A 200 -20.40 -4.90 1.59
C ALA A 200 -18.90 -4.90 1.91
N SER A 201 -18.49 -4.16 2.95
CA SER A 201 -17.10 -4.20 3.41
C SER A 201 -16.71 -5.56 3.98
N GLN A 202 -17.61 -6.24 4.71
CA GLN A 202 -17.37 -7.57 5.25
C GLN A 202 -17.24 -8.61 4.12
N ASP A 203 -18.07 -8.54 3.09
CA ASP A 203 -17.99 -9.43 1.92
C ASP A 203 -16.65 -9.28 1.18
N ILE A 204 -16.23 -8.04 0.89
CA ILE A 204 -14.92 -7.75 0.28
C ILE A 204 -13.79 -8.30 1.13
N LEU A 205 -13.81 -8.06 2.46
CA LEU A 205 -12.78 -8.55 3.37
C LEU A 205 -12.76 -10.08 3.44
N THR A 206 -13.92 -10.73 3.42
CA THR A 206 -14.04 -12.21 3.47
C THR A 206 -13.42 -12.83 2.23
N LYS A 207 -13.79 -12.32 1.04
CA LYS A 207 -13.19 -12.78 -0.22
C LYS A 207 -11.69 -12.52 -0.28
N PHE A 208 -11.25 -11.33 0.15
CA PHE A 208 -9.82 -10.98 0.19
C PHE A 208 -9.03 -11.90 1.13
N HIS A 209 -9.57 -12.18 2.32
CA HIS A 209 -8.96 -13.13 3.27
C HIS A 209 -8.79 -14.52 2.66
N ASN A 210 -9.82 -15.04 1.98
CA ASN A 210 -9.77 -16.34 1.32
C ASN A 210 -8.70 -16.38 0.22
N ILE A 211 -8.53 -15.29 -0.54
CA ILE A 211 -7.47 -15.17 -1.55
C ILE A 211 -6.08 -15.18 -0.90
N VAL A 212 -5.87 -14.36 0.14
CA VAL A 212 -4.57 -14.24 0.84
C VAL A 212 -4.14 -15.59 1.44
N PHE A 213 -5.07 -16.35 2.01
CA PHE A 213 -4.78 -17.65 2.64
C PHE A 213 -5.07 -18.87 1.75
N LYS A 214 -5.48 -18.67 0.49
CA LYS A 214 -5.84 -19.72 -0.48
C LYS A 214 -6.84 -20.74 0.06
N ILE A 215 -7.95 -20.26 0.64
CA ILE A 215 -9.03 -21.06 1.25
C ILE A 215 -10.27 -21.02 0.35
#